data_AF-A0A7T4QTK6-F1
#
_entry.id   AF-A0A7T4QTK6-F1
#
_cell.length_a   1.000
_cell.length_b   1.000
_cell.length_c   1.000
_cell.angle_alpha   90.00
_cell.angle_beta   90.00
_cell.angle_gamma   90.00
#
_symmetry.space_group_name_H-M   'P 1'
#
loop_
_entity.id
_entity.type
_entity.pdbx_description
1 polymer ?
#
loop_
_entity_poly.entity_id
_entity_poly.type
_entity_poly.pdbx_seq_one_letter_code
_entity_poly.pdbx_strand_id
1 'polypeptide(L)'
;MSLKNIITILLCLSATSSFAQSIWGTIKSRTGKAIAHTNVTVLNSSIKTTSNEEGSFSLELKKGKYQLEFETPVFAPVNRQQKVDTKY
;
A
#
# COMPACT_ATOMS: atom_id res chain seq x y z
N MET A 1 21.21 36.97 -12.65
CA MET A 1 20.92 35.74 -13.43
C MET A 1 19.90 36.06 -14.51
N SER A 2 20.09 35.57 -15.73
CA SER A 2 19.13 35.83 -16.82
C SER A 2 17.79 35.12 -16.54
N LEU A 3 16.66 35.78 -16.85
CA LEU A 3 15.30 35.24 -16.70
C LEU A 3 15.15 33.86 -17.37
N LYS A 4 15.90 33.64 -18.46
CA LYS A 4 15.97 32.37 -19.17
C LYS A 4 16.48 31.23 -18.28
N ASN A 5 17.48 31.50 -17.44
CA ASN A 5 18.07 30.50 -16.53
C ASN A 5 17.11 30.16 -15.39
N ILE A 6 16.29 31.14 -14.94
CA ILE A 6 15.26 30.93 -13.92
C ILE A 6 14.14 30.03 -14.46
N ILE A 7 13.69 30.27 -15.70
CA ILE A 7 12.68 29.44 -16.35
C ILE A 7 13.18 28.00 -16.55
N THR A 8 14.45 27.81 -16.94
CA THR A 8 15.03 26.48 -17.11
C THR A 8 15.08 25.68 -15.80
N ILE A 9 15.45 26.33 -14.69
CA ILE A 9 15.50 25.67 -13.37
C ILE A 9 14.09 25.28 -12.89
N LEU A 10 13.10 26.15 -13.10
CA LEU A 10 11.72 25.89 -12.71
C LEU A 10 11.10 24.71 -13.48
N LEU A 11 11.45 24.54 -14.76
CA LEU A 11 10.96 23.45 -15.60
C LEU A 11 11.56 22.08 -15.20
N CYS A 12 12.79 22.04 -14.69
CA CYS A 12 13.40 20.80 -14.21
C CYS A 12 12.82 20.32 -12.87
N LEU A 13 12.27 21.23 -12.05
CA LEU A 13 11.78 20.91 -10.72
C LEU A 13 10.37 20.29 -10.71
N SER A 14 9.60 20.42 -11.79
CA SER A 14 8.25 19.86 -11.92
C SER A 14 8.20 18.37 -12.30
N ALA A 15 9.35 17.74 -12.58
CA ALA A 15 9.43 16.36 -13.05
C ALA A 15 9.44 15.29 -11.94
N THR A 16 9.22 15.66 -10.68
CA THR A 16 9.16 14.69 -9.58
C THR A 16 7.74 14.11 -9.43
N SER A 17 7.29 13.32 -10.40
CA SER A 17 6.09 12.50 -10.25
C SER A 17 6.37 11.33 -9.30
N SER A 18 6.04 11.52 -8.03
CA SER A 18 6.06 10.44 -7.02
C SER A 18 4.88 9.52 -7.26
N PHE A 19 5.09 8.41 -7.99
CA PHE A 19 4.10 7.36 -8.12
C PHE A 19 3.94 6.64 -6.77
N ALA A 20 2.89 7.01 -6.02
CA ALA A 20 2.45 6.24 -4.87
C ALA A 20 1.81 4.94 -5.38
N GLN A 21 2.56 3.86 -5.30
CA GLN A 21 2.04 2.52 -5.57
C GLN A 21 1.27 2.05 -4.34
N SER A 22 0.06 1.53 -4.53
CA SER A 22 -0.79 1.03 -3.45
C SER A 22 -1.21 -0.41 -3.71
N ILE A 23 -1.22 -1.21 -2.65
CA ILE A 23 -1.90 -2.50 -2.63
C ILE A 23 -3.29 -2.26 -2.08
N TRP A 24 -4.29 -2.80 -2.75
CA TRP A 24 -5.66 -2.82 -2.28
C TRP A 24 -6.23 -4.23 -2.41
N GLY A 25 -7.19 -4.55 -1.56
CA GLY A 25 -7.84 -5.85 -1.58
C GLY A 25 -8.98 -5.94 -0.58
N THR A 26 -9.65 -7.09 -0.57
CA THR A 26 -10.74 -7.39 0.35
C THR A 26 -10.45 -8.70 1.08
N ILE A 27 -10.56 -8.66 2.40
CA ILE A 27 -10.33 -9.78 3.29
C ILE A 27 -11.65 -10.52 3.47
N LYS A 28 -11.68 -11.77 3.01
CA LYS A 28 -12.86 -12.65 3.08
C LYS A 28 -12.49 -13.95 3.77
N SER A 29 -13.45 -14.48 4.53
CA SER A 29 -13.40 -15.82 5.09
C SER A 29 -13.55 -16.87 3.99
N ARG A 30 -13.24 -18.14 4.31
CA ARG A 30 -13.45 -19.29 3.42
C ARG A 30 -14.91 -19.44 2.97
N THR A 31 -15.86 -18.96 3.77
CA THR A 31 -17.29 -18.94 3.44
C THR A 31 -17.71 -17.76 2.55
N GLY A 32 -16.76 -16.88 2.18
CA GLY A 32 -17.02 -15.68 1.37
C GLY A 32 -17.45 -14.44 2.16
N LYS A 33 -17.68 -14.56 3.47
CA LYS A 33 -18.03 -13.43 4.34
C LYS A 33 -16.85 -12.46 4.49
N ALA A 34 -17.09 -11.16 4.30
CA ALA A 34 -16.09 -10.13 4.56
C ALA A 34 -15.69 -10.08 6.04
N ILE A 35 -14.42 -9.83 6.31
CA ILE A 35 -13.88 -9.72 7.68
C ILE A 35 -13.45 -8.27 7.92
N ALA A 36 -14.27 -7.56 8.68
CA ALA A 36 -13.99 -6.20 9.11
C ALA A 36 -12.92 -6.14 10.20
N HIS A 37 -12.34 -4.95 10.40
CA HIS A 37 -11.42 -4.66 11.50
C HIS A 37 -10.21 -5.61 11.55
N THR A 38 -9.74 -6.06 10.39
CA THR A 38 -8.55 -6.89 10.28
C THR A 38 -7.33 -5.98 10.20
N ASN A 39 -6.39 -6.14 11.11
CA ASN A 39 -5.11 -5.46 11.06
C ASN A 39 -4.24 -6.10 9.99
N VAL A 40 -3.76 -5.29 9.07
CA VAL A 40 -2.85 -5.69 8.01
C VAL A 40 -1.51 -5.02 8.28
N THR A 41 -0.54 -5.81 8.70
CA THR A 41 0.80 -5.35 9.07
C THR A 41 1.82 -5.80 8.04
N VAL A 42 2.69 -4.90 7.62
CA VAL A 42 3.83 -5.25 6.76
C VAL A 42 4.98 -5.69 7.66
N LEU A 43 5.33 -6.98 7.63
CA LEU A 43 6.42 -7.51 8.44
C LEU A 43 7.75 -6.81 8.11
N ASN A 44 8.56 -6.56 9.14
CA ASN A 44 9.81 -5.79 9.08
C ASN A 44 9.63 -4.33 8.63
N SER A 45 8.44 -3.77 8.80
CA SER A 45 8.13 -2.38 8.49
C SER A 45 7.18 -1.80 9.55
N SER A 46 7.15 -0.47 9.67
CA SER A 46 6.21 0.24 10.55
C SER A 46 4.85 0.47 9.87
N ILE A 47 4.67 0.00 8.64
CA ILE A 47 3.47 0.24 7.84
C ILE A 47 2.39 -0.77 8.22
N LYS A 48 1.22 -0.27 8.61
CA LYS A 48 0.04 -1.06 8.93
C LYS A 48 -1.22 -0.32 8.49
N THR A 49 -2.28 -1.07 8.19
CA THR A 49 -3.62 -0.56 7.93
C THR A 49 -4.65 -1.46 8.59
N THR A 50 -5.89 -1.02 8.66
CA THR A 50 -7.01 -1.81 9.17
C THR A 50 -8.09 -1.89 8.10
N SER A 51 -8.68 -3.07 7.91
CA SER A 51 -9.80 -3.22 6.98
C SER A 51 -11.09 -2.57 7.49
N ASN A 52 -11.88 -2.03 6.56
CA ASN A 52 -13.18 -1.41 6.84
C ASN A 52 -14.28 -2.46 7.08
N GLU A 53 -15.54 -2.02 7.23
CA GLU A 53 -16.69 -2.91 7.47
C GLU A 53 -16.93 -3.95 6.37
N GLU A 54 -16.60 -3.60 5.12
CA GLU A 54 -16.67 -4.51 3.98
C GLU A 54 -15.41 -5.40 3.83
N GLY A 55 -14.50 -5.34 4.80
CA GLY A 55 -13.22 -6.07 4.78
C GLY A 55 -12.23 -5.54 3.75
N SER A 56 -12.48 -4.38 3.15
CA SER A 56 -11.61 -3.73 2.19
C SER A 56 -10.47 -3.00 2.90
N PHE A 57 -9.26 -3.08 2.33
CA PHE A 57 -8.09 -2.38 2.82
C PHE A 57 -7.30 -1.79 1.66
N SER A 58 -6.56 -0.72 1.94
CA SER A 58 -5.59 -0.12 1.02
C SER A 58 -4.35 0.30 1.81
N LEU A 59 -3.18 0.08 1.22
CA LEU A 59 -1.90 0.34 1.86
C LEU A 59 -0.88 0.76 0.80
N GLU A 60 -0.29 1.94 1.00
CA GLU A 60 0.70 2.49 0.08
C GLU A 60 2.06 1.83 0.30
N LEU A 61 2.56 1.14 -0.72
CA LEU A 61 3.84 0.44 -0.70
C LEU A 61 4.61 0.71 -1.99
N LYS A 62 5.88 1.06 -1.83
CA LYS A 62 6.82 1.13 -2.95
C LYS A 62 6.96 -0.25 -3.59
N LYS A 63 7.42 -0.30 -4.85
CA LYS A 63 7.77 -1.57 -5.49
C LYS A 63 8.70 -2.41 -4.60
N GLY A 64 8.38 -3.69 -4.45
CA GLY A 64 9.11 -4.57 -3.54
C GLY A 64 8.38 -5.87 -3.27
N LYS A 65 9.04 -6.77 -2.54
CA LYS A 65 8.44 -8.00 -2.01
C LYS A 65 8.20 -7.78 -0.52
N TYR A 66 6.95 -7.86 -0.10
CA TYR A 66 6.56 -7.68 1.29
C TYR A 66 5.90 -8.93 1.83
N GLN A 67 6.09 -9.20 3.11
CA GLN A 67 5.28 -10.17 3.83
C GLN A 67 4.22 -9.39 4.60
N LEU A 68 2.96 -9.66 4.31
CA LEU A 68 1.81 -9.09 4.97
C LEU A 68 1.31 -10.10 6.01
N GLU A 69 1.05 -9.61 7.21
CA GLU A 69 0.39 -10.35 8.28
C GLU A 69 -1.01 -9.79 8.47
N PHE A 70 -2.00 -10.68 8.42
CA PHE A 70 -3.40 -10.37 8.60
C PHE A 70 -3.83 -10.91 9.97
N GLU A 71 -4.09 -10.02 10.90
CA GLU A 71 -4.51 -10.34 12.26
C GLU A 71 -5.93 -9.83 12.50
N THR A 72 -6.79 -10.68 13.05
CA THR A 72 -8.18 -10.34 13.35
C THR A 72 -8.56 -10.95 14.70
N PRO A 73 -9.48 -10.35 15.47
CA PRO A 73 -9.91 -10.90 16.76
C PRO A 73 -10.56 -12.29 16.65
N VAL A 74 -11.03 -12.67 15.47
CA VAL A 74 -11.93 -13.82 15.26
C VAL A 74 -11.21 -15.04 14.66
N PHE A 75 -10.04 -14.87 14.07
CA PHE A 75 -9.27 -15.92 13.40
C PHE A 75 -7.79 -15.85 13.75
N ALA A 76 -7.09 -16.98 13.61
CA ALA A 76 -5.63 -17.01 13.74
C ALA A 76 -4.96 -16.10 12.69
N PRO A 77 -3.81 -15.49 13.04
CA PRO A 77 -3.08 -14.62 12.13
C PRO A 77 -2.60 -15.40 10.89
N VAL A 78 -2.62 -14.73 9.75
CA VAL A 78 -2.23 -15.32 8.47
C VAL A 78 -1.16 -14.47 7.81
N ASN A 79 -0.04 -15.09 7.44
CA ASN A 79 1.04 -14.43 6.73
C ASN A 79 0.96 -14.76 5.22
N ARG A 80 1.17 -13.74 4.38
CA ARG A 80 1.20 -13.87 2.92
C ARG A 80 2.31 -13.01 2.35
N GLN A 81 3.07 -13.56 1.41
CA GLN A 81 4.02 -12.76 0.64
C GLN A 81 3.31 -12.12 -0.55
N GLN A 82 3.36 -10.80 -0.66
CA GLN A 82 2.83 -10.04 -1.77
C GLN A 82 3.95 -9.28 -2.46
N LYS A 83 4.08 -9.47 -3.78
CA LYS A 83 4.96 -8.68 -4.61
C LYS A 83 4.19 -7.47 -5.14
N VAL A 84 4.75 -6.29 -4.93
CA VAL A 84 4.28 -5.02 -5.49
C VAL A 84 5.11 -4.73 -6.71
N ASP A 85 4.53 -5.01 -7.86
CA ASP A 85 5.11 -4.66 -9.16
C ASP A 85 4.55 -3.31 -9.63
N THR A 86 5.40 -2.47 -10.20
CA THR A 86 4.98 -1.32 -11.01
C THR A 86 4.31 -1.87 -12.26
N LYS A 87 2.97 -1.85 -12.32
CA LYS A 87 2.28 -1.99 -13.61
C LYS A 87 2.31 -0.61 -14.26
N TYR A 88 3.08 -0.54 -15.36
CA TYR A 88 3.30 0.63 -16.21
C TYR A 88 2.01 1.32 -16.61
#